data_AF-A0A9X1MIS3-F1
#
_entry.id   AF-A0A9X1MIS3-F1
#
_cell.length_a   1.000
_cell.length_b   1.000
_cell.length_c   1.000
_cell.angle_alpha   90.00
_cell.angle_beta   90.00
_cell.angle_gamma   90.00
#
_symmetry.space_group_name_H-M   'P 1'
#
loop_
_entity.id
_entity.type
_entity.pdbx_description
1 polymer ?
#
loop_
_entity_poly.entity_id
_entity_poly.type
_entity_poly.pdbx_seq_one_letter_code
_entity_poly.pdbx_strand_id
1 'polypeptide(L)'
;MAKDNRPLRLSDIARPELGEGEANPFAERHDPEPASEQQFAAGETYRTGDFETTVGHRGGFLLVLGLVGVVVAITPLVLAFFFPDDRVLLLLVQPFLGLLFGGPAWLMGRSDLKAMQVGAMDNRGRGRTRAAMIFGAIATASVFLMLLGVVTWIFASILGVNV
;
A
#
# COMPACT_ATOMS: atom_id res chain seq x y z
N MET A 1 -17.04 49.04 -12.34
CA MET A 1 -15.67 49.41 -12.73
C MET A 1 -15.09 48.24 -13.52
N ALA A 2 -14.88 48.37 -14.83
CA ALA A 2 -14.39 47.27 -15.66
C ALA A 2 -12.90 47.02 -15.35
N LYS A 3 -12.53 45.77 -15.06
CA LYS A 3 -11.13 45.37 -14.87
C LYS A 3 -10.42 45.47 -16.22
N ASP A 4 -9.35 46.25 -16.29
CA ASP A 4 -8.51 46.37 -17.48
C ASP A 4 -7.90 44.98 -17.80
N ASN A 5 -8.25 44.44 -18.97
CA ASN A 5 -7.83 43.10 -19.44
C ASN A 5 -6.53 43.16 -20.26
N ARG A 6 -5.73 44.21 -20.10
CA ARG A 6 -4.38 44.23 -20.69
C ARG A 6 -3.50 43.13 -20.08
N PRO A 7 -2.56 42.54 -20.84
CA PRO A 7 -1.59 41.59 -20.29
C PRO A 7 -0.75 42.25 -19.20
N LEU A 8 -0.61 41.54 -18.07
CA LEU A 8 0.19 41.95 -16.91
C LEU A 8 1.61 42.29 -17.35
N ARG A 9 2.02 43.54 -17.17
CA ARG A 9 3.39 43.97 -17.38
C ARG A 9 4.16 43.82 -16.08
N LEU A 10 5.48 43.63 -16.18
CA LEU A 10 6.36 43.51 -15.01
C LEU A 10 6.29 44.75 -14.09
N SER A 11 5.92 45.91 -14.64
CA SER A 11 5.66 47.15 -13.92
C SER A 11 4.37 47.14 -13.09
N ASP A 12 3.41 46.28 -13.43
CA ASP A 12 2.14 46.15 -12.72
C ASP A 12 2.26 45.25 -11.47
N ILE A 13 3.40 44.56 -11.30
CA ILE A 13 3.68 43.67 -10.17
C ILE A 13 4.36 44.49 -9.08
N ALA A 14 3.65 44.77 -7.99
CA ALA A 14 4.23 45.37 -6.80
C ALA A 14 5.34 44.44 -6.25
N ARG A 15 6.58 44.89 -6.33
CA ARG A 15 7.69 44.21 -5.64
C ARG A 15 7.48 44.44 -4.15
N PRO A 16 7.49 43.39 -3.31
CA PRO A 16 7.50 43.60 -1.87
C PRO A 16 8.72 44.45 -1.53
N GLU A 17 8.49 45.59 -0.88
CA GLU A 17 9.57 46.40 -0.34
C GLU A 17 10.24 45.58 0.75
N LEU A 18 11.47 45.12 0.50
CA LEU A 18 12.34 44.60 1.55
C LEU A 18 12.54 45.77 2.52
N GLY A 19 12.28 45.56 3.83
CA GLY A 19 12.45 46.61 4.82
C GLY A 19 13.85 47.20 4.76
N GLU A 20 14.00 48.51 5.03
CA GLU A 20 15.31 49.16 5.04
C GLU A 20 16.27 48.40 5.98
N GLY A 21 17.28 47.74 5.39
CA GLY A 21 18.28 46.95 6.12
C GLY A 21 18.03 45.44 6.16
N GLU A 22 16.92 44.93 5.63
CA GLU A 22 16.67 43.49 5.56
C GLU A 22 17.43 42.88 4.36
N ALA A 23 18.51 42.17 4.66
CA ALA A 23 19.31 41.50 3.64
C ALA A 23 18.45 40.49 2.87
N ASN A 24 18.50 40.54 1.53
CA ASN A 24 17.76 39.62 0.68
C ASN A 24 18.01 38.17 1.15
N PRO A 25 16.99 37.43 1.59
CA PRO A 25 17.16 36.08 2.12
C PRO A 25 17.64 35.07 1.06
N PHE A 26 17.57 35.46 -0.22
CA PHE A 26 18.08 34.71 -1.36
C PHE A 26 19.35 35.33 -1.97
N ALA A 27 19.96 36.33 -1.33
CA ALA A 27 21.29 36.76 -1.75
C ALA A 27 22.28 35.63 -1.48
N GLU A 28 23.20 35.41 -2.41
CA GLU A 28 24.36 34.54 -2.19
C GLU A 28 25.12 35.07 -0.97
N ARG A 29 25.03 34.36 0.15
CA ARG A 29 25.83 34.66 1.33
C ARG A 29 27.26 34.20 1.05
N HIS A 30 28.20 35.15 0.99
CA HIS A 30 29.62 34.86 1.13
C HIS A 30 29.95 34.65 2.61
N ASP A 31 29.31 33.66 3.23
CA ASP A 31 29.76 33.17 4.52
C ASP A 31 31.12 32.48 4.31
N PRO A 32 32.10 32.62 5.23
CA PRO A 32 33.35 31.88 5.13
C PRO A 32 33.03 30.39 5.05
N GLU A 33 33.67 29.67 4.12
CA GLU A 33 33.46 28.23 3.98
C GLU A 33 33.58 27.57 5.36
N PRO A 34 32.58 26.78 5.79
CA PRO A 34 32.63 26.12 7.07
C PRO A 34 33.90 25.27 7.13
N ALA A 35 34.77 25.54 8.12
CA ALA A 35 36.08 24.90 8.30
C ALA A 35 36.02 23.36 8.46
N SER A 36 34.82 22.81 8.55
CA SER A 36 34.57 21.39 8.49
C SER A 36 33.23 21.15 7.79
N GLU A 37 33.20 21.22 6.46
CA GLU A 37 32.34 20.30 5.75
C GLU A 37 32.68 18.91 6.29
N GLN A 38 31.69 18.25 6.89
CA GLN A 38 31.82 16.83 7.18
C GLN A 38 32.16 16.19 5.85
N GLN A 39 33.39 15.66 5.74
CA GLN A 39 33.80 14.81 4.63
C GLN A 39 32.81 13.66 4.56
N PHE A 40 31.71 13.85 3.82
CA PHE A 40 30.93 12.76 3.28
C PHE A 40 31.94 11.88 2.59
N ALA A 41 32.09 10.66 3.10
CA ALA A 41 33.14 9.70 2.78
C ALA A 41 33.74 9.93 1.38
N ALA A 42 34.91 10.55 1.35
CA ALA A 42 35.71 10.71 0.14
C ALA A 42 36.16 9.30 -0.29
N GLY A 43 35.34 8.62 -1.08
CA GLY A 43 35.63 7.23 -1.45
C GLY A 43 34.73 6.66 -2.53
N GLU A 44 33.46 7.08 -2.62
CA GLU A 44 32.59 6.63 -3.70
C GLU A 44 31.99 7.84 -4.40
N THR A 45 32.65 8.28 -5.46
CA THR A 45 32.02 9.16 -6.44
C THR A 45 30.75 8.47 -6.92
N TYR A 46 29.60 9.08 -6.68
CA TYR A 46 28.31 8.62 -7.21
C TYR A 46 28.47 8.32 -8.71
N ARG A 47 28.54 7.03 -9.07
CA ARG A 47 28.59 6.60 -10.47
C ARG A 47 27.20 6.76 -11.03
N THR A 48 27.04 7.72 -11.94
CA THR A 48 25.84 7.93 -12.75
C THR A 48 25.58 6.67 -13.59
N GLY A 49 24.97 5.66 -13.00
CA GLY A 49 24.82 4.31 -13.58
C GLY A 49 24.58 3.19 -12.57
N ASP A 50 24.95 3.37 -11.29
CA ASP A 50 24.82 2.32 -10.25
C ASP A 50 23.53 2.41 -9.43
N PHE A 51 22.59 3.30 -9.78
CA PHE A 51 21.28 3.38 -9.12
C PHE A 51 20.22 2.61 -9.92
N GLU A 52 19.68 1.54 -9.33
CA GLU A 52 18.54 0.82 -9.92
C GLU A 52 17.29 1.68 -9.72
N THR A 53 16.81 2.30 -10.80
CA THR A 53 15.64 3.19 -10.79
C THR A 53 14.32 2.45 -10.55
N THR A 54 14.36 1.11 -10.54
CA THR A 54 13.17 0.26 -10.43
C THR A 54 13.37 -0.78 -9.35
N VAL A 55 12.40 -0.93 -8.46
CA VAL A 55 12.47 -1.96 -7.42
C VAL A 55 12.19 -3.34 -8.05
N GLY A 56 12.95 -4.36 -7.64
CA GLY A 56 12.73 -5.75 -8.06
C GLY A 56 11.34 -6.27 -7.68
N HIS A 57 10.75 -7.12 -8.54
CA HIS A 57 9.39 -7.59 -8.33
C HIS A 57 9.27 -8.63 -7.19
N ARG A 58 8.19 -8.57 -6.38
CA ARG A 58 7.93 -9.51 -5.28
C ARG A 58 6.82 -10.54 -5.59
N GLY A 59 6.44 -10.66 -6.86
CA GLY A 59 5.27 -11.44 -7.28
C GLY A 59 5.28 -12.92 -6.90
N GLY A 60 6.45 -13.56 -6.82
CA GLY A 60 6.56 -14.96 -6.39
C GLY A 60 6.21 -15.15 -4.91
N PHE A 61 6.75 -14.29 -4.04
CA PHE A 61 6.44 -14.28 -2.61
C PHE A 61 4.94 -14.04 -2.37
N LEU A 62 4.38 -13.01 -3.03
CA LEU A 62 2.96 -12.70 -2.91
C LEU A 62 2.08 -13.85 -3.37
N LEU A 63 2.47 -14.58 -4.42
CA LEU A 63 1.70 -15.72 -4.93
C LEU A 63 1.59 -16.83 -3.89
N VAL A 64 2.71 -17.18 -3.22
CA VAL A 64 2.72 -18.15 -2.13
C VAL A 64 1.84 -17.67 -0.98
N LEU A 65 1.98 -16.39 -0.60
CA LEU A 65 1.18 -15.80 0.48
C LEU A 65 -0.33 -15.87 0.19
N GLY A 66 -0.74 -15.54 -1.03
CA GLY A 66 -2.14 -15.63 -1.46
C GLY A 66 -2.66 -17.07 -1.50
N LEU A 67 -1.87 -18.02 -2.01
CA LEU A 67 -2.25 -19.43 -2.08
C LEU A 67 -2.38 -20.05 -0.68
N VAL A 68 -1.42 -19.78 0.21
CA VAL A 68 -1.50 -20.18 1.62
C VAL A 68 -2.73 -19.55 2.26
N GLY A 69 -2.99 -18.27 2.03
CA GLY A 69 -4.17 -17.60 2.55
C GLY A 69 -5.48 -18.28 2.13
N VAL A 70 -5.62 -18.68 0.87
CA VAL A 70 -6.82 -19.40 0.39
C VAL A 70 -6.94 -20.77 1.04
N VAL A 71 -5.86 -21.56 1.06
CA VAL A 71 -5.88 -22.90 1.64
C VAL A 71 -6.25 -22.83 3.12
N VAL A 72 -5.57 -21.97 3.89
CA VAL A 72 -5.80 -21.84 5.33
C VAL A 72 -7.16 -21.20 5.63
N ALA A 73 -7.72 -20.36 4.75
CA ALA A 73 -9.07 -19.82 4.92
C ALA A 73 -10.18 -20.85 4.62
N ILE A 74 -9.98 -21.74 3.64
CA ILE A 74 -10.99 -22.72 3.21
C ILE A 74 -10.93 -23.99 4.06
N THR A 75 -9.76 -24.45 4.47
CA THR A 75 -9.62 -25.71 5.22
C THR A 75 -10.49 -25.75 6.48
N PRO A 76 -10.51 -24.74 7.38
CA PRO A 76 -11.38 -24.74 8.55
C PRO A 76 -12.87 -24.76 8.19
N LEU A 77 -13.28 -24.13 7.09
CA LEU A 77 -14.68 -24.17 6.61
C LEU A 77 -15.08 -25.58 6.19
N VAL A 78 -14.20 -26.26 5.45
CA VAL A 78 -14.43 -27.64 5.02
C VAL A 78 -14.43 -28.58 6.23
N LEU A 79 -13.49 -28.42 7.16
CA LEU A 79 -13.43 -29.24 8.36
C LEU A 79 -14.65 -29.01 9.27
N ALA A 80 -15.13 -27.78 9.41
CA ALA A 80 -16.33 -27.45 10.19
C ALA A 80 -17.62 -28.10 9.64
N PHE A 81 -17.60 -28.55 8.37
CA PHE A 81 -18.66 -29.35 7.79
C PHE A 81 -18.60 -30.81 8.23
N PHE A 82 -17.41 -31.42 8.26
CA PHE A 82 -17.21 -32.83 8.61
C PHE A 82 -17.13 -33.12 10.11
N PHE A 83 -16.68 -32.14 10.92
CA PHE A 83 -16.48 -32.26 12.35
C PHE A 83 -17.44 -31.32 13.10
N PRO A 84 -18.69 -31.74 13.34
CA PRO A 84 -19.72 -30.88 13.94
C PRO A 84 -19.38 -30.49 15.39
N ASP A 85 -18.73 -31.39 16.15
CA ASP A 85 -18.37 -31.15 17.55
C ASP A 85 -17.35 -30.00 17.69
N ASP A 86 -16.43 -29.88 16.73
CA ASP A 86 -15.39 -28.84 16.71
C ASP A 86 -15.76 -27.60 15.88
N ARG A 87 -16.97 -27.56 15.31
CA ARG A 87 -17.39 -26.53 14.35
C ARG A 87 -17.19 -25.11 14.87
N VAL A 88 -17.57 -24.84 16.13
CA VAL A 88 -17.48 -23.49 16.72
C VAL A 88 -16.02 -23.04 16.81
N LEU A 89 -15.13 -23.92 17.26
CA LEU A 89 -13.71 -23.62 17.37
C LEU A 89 -13.10 -23.32 15.99
N LEU A 90 -13.42 -24.16 14.99
CA LEU A 90 -12.92 -24.01 13.63
C LEU A 90 -13.41 -22.70 12.98
N LEU A 91 -14.68 -22.34 13.16
CA LEU A 91 -15.25 -21.08 12.66
C LEU A 91 -14.69 -19.85 13.37
N LEU A 92 -14.36 -19.97 14.67
CA LEU A 92 -13.76 -18.88 15.44
C LEU A 92 -12.30 -18.62 15.02
N VAL A 93 -11.55 -19.66 14.70
CA VAL A 93 -10.13 -19.54 14.28
C VAL A 93 -9.99 -19.07 12.82
N GLN A 94 -10.93 -19.47 11.95
CA GLN A 94 -10.93 -19.13 10.53
C GLN A 94 -10.70 -17.63 10.19
N PRO A 95 -11.38 -16.64 10.82
CA PRO A 95 -11.22 -15.24 10.45
C PRO A 95 -9.80 -14.73 10.70
N PHE A 96 -9.17 -15.19 11.78
CA PHE A 96 -7.80 -14.81 12.11
C PHE A 96 -6.83 -15.34 11.07
N LEU A 97 -6.97 -16.60 10.66
CA LEU A 97 -6.09 -17.19 9.66
C LEU A 97 -6.31 -16.59 8.26
N GLY A 98 -7.57 -16.42 7.85
CA GLY A 98 -7.91 -15.84 6.56
C GLY A 98 -7.42 -14.40 6.42
N LEU A 99 -7.56 -13.59 7.47
CA LEU A 99 -7.09 -12.19 7.47
C LEU A 99 -5.57 -12.08 7.61
N LEU A 100 -4.93 -12.94 8.39
CA LEU A 100 -3.47 -12.92 8.61
C LEU A 100 -2.69 -13.07 7.30
N PHE A 101 -3.18 -13.93 6.38
CA PHE A 101 -2.50 -14.19 5.11
C PHE A 101 -3.19 -13.51 3.92
N GLY A 102 -4.52 -13.56 3.86
CA GLY A 102 -5.30 -13.01 2.74
C GLY A 102 -5.27 -11.48 2.68
N GLY A 103 -5.37 -10.82 3.83
CA GLY A 103 -5.37 -9.35 3.93
C GLY A 103 -4.08 -8.74 3.39
N PRO A 104 -2.90 -9.11 3.92
CA PRO A 104 -1.62 -8.63 3.40
C PRO A 104 -1.39 -8.96 1.93
N ALA A 105 -1.71 -10.18 1.47
CA ALA A 105 -1.54 -10.56 0.06
C ALA A 105 -2.38 -9.67 -0.88
N TRP A 106 -3.61 -9.34 -0.48
CA TRP A 106 -4.49 -8.46 -1.25
C TRP A 106 -3.97 -7.01 -1.26
N LEU A 107 -3.65 -6.45 -0.09
CA LEU A 107 -3.22 -5.06 0.04
C LEU A 107 -1.85 -4.82 -0.62
N MET A 108 -0.88 -5.68 -0.34
CA MET A 108 0.47 -5.59 -0.93
C MET A 108 0.43 -5.87 -2.44
N GLY A 109 -0.38 -6.84 -2.89
CA GLY A 109 -0.55 -7.09 -4.33
C GLY A 109 -1.12 -5.88 -5.06
N ARG A 110 -2.05 -5.15 -4.44
CA ARG A 110 -2.63 -3.92 -5.00
C ARG A 110 -1.59 -2.79 -5.08
N SER A 111 -0.80 -2.57 -4.03
CA SER A 111 0.26 -1.54 -4.04
C SER A 111 1.34 -1.86 -5.08
N ASP A 112 1.76 -3.11 -5.18
CA ASP A 112 2.79 -3.55 -6.12
C ASP A 112 2.32 -3.39 -7.57
N LEU A 113 1.06 -3.76 -7.88
CA LEU A 113 0.51 -3.57 -9.22
C LEU A 113 0.43 -2.09 -9.63
N LYS A 114 0.16 -1.20 -8.66
CA LYS A 114 0.16 0.25 -8.88
C LYS A 114 1.59 0.78 -9.11
N ALA A 115 2.56 0.30 -8.33
CA ALA A 115 3.98 0.65 -8.52
C ALA A 115 4.50 0.19 -9.89
N MET A 116 4.11 -1.01 -10.33
CA MET A 116 4.42 -1.55 -11.66
C MET A 116 3.79 -0.73 -12.79
N GLN A 117 2.59 -0.18 -12.60
CA GLN A 117 1.93 0.69 -13.59
C GLN A 117 2.65 2.01 -13.82
N VAL A 118 3.22 2.60 -12.76
CA VAL A 118 3.96 3.87 -12.86
C VAL A 118 5.44 3.66 -13.18
N GLY A 119 5.88 2.42 -13.42
CA GLY A 119 7.27 2.10 -13.75
C GLY A 119 8.22 2.12 -12.55
N ALA A 120 7.72 2.25 -11.32
CA ALA A 120 8.55 2.24 -10.11
C ALA A 120 9.03 0.82 -9.71
N MET A 121 8.47 -0.22 -10.35
CA MET A 121 8.74 -1.62 -10.05
C MET A 121 8.74 -2.45 -11.34
N ASP A 122 9.61 -3.47 -11.43
CA ASP A 122 9.72 -4.31 -12.62
C ASP A 122 8.38 -5.01 -12.98
N ASN A 123 8.00 -4.90 -14.26
CA ASN A 123 6.75 -5.42 -14.80
C ASN A 123 6.77 -6.93 -15.11
N ARG A 124 7.93 -7.60 -15.13
CA ARG A 124 8.02 -9.05 -15.41
C ARG A 124 7.19 -9.90 -14.43
N GLY A 125 7.03 -9.44 -13.20
CA GLY A 125 6.28 -10.13 -12.14
C GLY A 125 4.76 -9.87 -12.13
N ARG A 126 4.24 -9.00 -13.01
CA ARG A 126 2.87 -8.47 -12.94
C ARG A 126 1.78 -9.55 -12.88
N GLY A 127 1.92 -10.61 -13.68
CA GLY A 127 0.97 -11.73 -13.69
C GLY A 127 0.87 -12.45 -12.34
N ARG A 128 2.02 -12.75 -11.73
CA ARG A 128 2.09 -13.42 -10.41
C ARG A 128 1.55 -12.53 -9.30
N THR A 129 1.91 -11.25 -9.31
CA THR A 129 1.36 -10.27 -8.34
C THR A 129 -0.16 -10.12 -8.47
N ARG A 130 -0.71 -10.14 -9.69
CA ARG A 130 -2.16 -10.09 -9.91
C ARG A 130 -2.86 -11.34 -9.40
N ALA A 131 -2.32 -12.52 -9.69
CA ALA A 131 -2.85 -13.78 -9.18
C ALA A 131 -2.85 -13.80 -7.64
N ALA A 132 -1.73 -13.41 -7.02
CA ALA A 132 -1.60 -13.26 -5.58
C ALA A 132 -2.67 -12.35 -4.96
N MET A 133 -2.85 -11.16 -5.55
CA MET A 133 -3.85 -10.19 -5.10
C MET A 133 -5.27 -10.78 -5.16
N ILE A 134 -5.60 -11.50 -6.24
CA ILE A 134 -6.91 -12.14 -6.40
C ILE A 134 -7.11 -13.23 -5.35
N PHE A 135 -6.11 -14.10 -5.12
CA PHE A 135 -6.20 -15.13 -4.09
C PHE A 135 -6.34 -14.53 -2.69
N GLY A 136 -5.58 -13.48 -2.36
CA GLY A 136 -5.74 -12.75 -1.10
C GLY A 136 -7.13 -12.14 -0.94
N ALA A 137 -7.69 -11.57 -2.02
CA ALA A 137 -9.04 -11.02 -2.02
C ALA A 137 -10.10 -12.11 -1.78
N ILE A 138 -9.96 -13.29 -2.42
CA ILE A 138 -10.86 -14.43 -2.22
C ILE A 138 -10.78 -14.93 -0.77
N ALA A 139 -9.57 -15.11 -0.23
CA ALA A 139 -9.37 -15.53 1.15
C ALA A 139 -10.02 -14.54 2.13
N THR A 140 -9.82 -13.24 1.92
CA THR A 140 -10.42 -12.18 2.73
C THR A 140 -11.96 -12.16 2.60
N ALA A 141 -12.48 -12.28 1.38
CA ALA A 141 -13.92 -12.31 1.12
C ALA A 141 -14.60 -13.52 1.78
N SER A 142 -13.92 -14.67 1.82
CA SER A 142 -14.45 -15.87 2.49
C SER A 142 -14.71 -15.63 3.98
N VAL A 143 -13.86 -14.84 4.65
CA VAL A 143 -14.07 -14.44 6.05
C VAL A 143 -15.34 -13.62 6.20
N PHE A 144 -15.53 -12.62 5.35
CA PHE A 144 -16.74 -11.78 5.38
C PHE A 144 -18.02 -12.59 5.11
N LEU A 145 -17.98 -13.50 4.14
CA LEU A 145 -19.11 -14.38 3.84
C LEU A 145 -19.42 -15.34 5.00
N MET A 146 -18.39 -15.89 5.64
CA MET A 146 -18.55 -16.74 6.83
C MET A 146 -19.18 -15.95 7.98
N LEU A 147 -18.67 -14.75 8.29
CA LEU A 147 -19.23 -13.90 9.34
C LEU A 147 -20.70 -13.55 9.08
N LEU A 148 -21.03 -13.22 7.83
CA LEU A 148 -22.41 -12.97 7.44
C LEU A 148 -23.30 -14.22 7.66
N GLY A 149 -22.81 -15.40 7.29
CA GLY A 149 -23.51 -16.68 7.53
C GLY A 149 -23.70 -17.00 9.01
N VAL A 150 -22.74 -16.68 9.87
CA VAL A 150 -22.86 -16.84 11.32
C VAL A 150 -23.91 -15.88 11.88
N VAL A 151 -23.90 -14.61 11.45
CA VAL A 151 -24.90 -13.61 11.88
C VAL A 151 -26.30 -14.01 11.46
N THR A 152 -26.50 -14.47 10.22
CA THR A 152 -27.82 -14.91 9.75
C THR A 152 -28.29 -16.15 10.48
N TRP A 153 -27.39 -17.11 10.78
CA TRP A 153 -27.70 -18.30 11.56
C TRP A 153 -28.13 -17.97 13.01
N ILE A 154 -27.44 -17.04 13.67
CA ILE A 154 -27.82 -16.55 15.01
C ILE A 154 -29.21 -15.91 14.97
N PHE A 155 -29.45 -15.02 14.00
CA PHE A 155 -30.73 -14.32 13.87
C PHE A 155 -31.88 -15.30 13.62
N ALA A 156 -31.70 -16.28 12.73
CA ALA A 156 -32.70 -17.30 12.46
C ALA A 156 -33.01 -18.14 13.72
N SER A 157 -31.97 -18.51 14.47
CA SER A 157 -32.11 -19.25 15.73
C SER A 157 -32.91 -18.47 16.78
N ILE A 158 -32.70 -17.15 16.90
CA ILE A 158 -33.45 -16.27 17.80
C ILE A 158 -34.93 -16.19 17.39
N LEU A 159 -35.22 -16.20 16.09
CA LEU A 159 -36.60 -16.19 15.58
C LEU A 159 -37.29 -17.57 15.62
N GLY A 160 -36.60 -18.62 16.07
CA GLY A 160 -37.12 -19.99 16.09
C GLY A 160 -37.26 -20.61 14.69
N VAL A 161 -36.58 -20.05 13.69
CA VAL A 161 -36.48 -20.66 12.37
C VAL A 161 -35.36 -21.69 12.43
N ASN A 162 -35.71 -22.98 12.34
CA ASN A 162 -34.72 -24.04 12.21
C ASN A 162 -34.08 -23.95 10.81
N VAL A 163 -32.81 -23.55 10.76
CA VAL A 163 -31.96 -23.45 9.57
C VAL A 163 -30.86 -24.49 9.62
#